data_AF-A0A2G2E5W8-F1
#
_entry.id   AF-A0A2G2E5W8-F1
#
_cell.length_a   1.000
_cell.length_b   1.000
_cell.length_c   1.000
_cell.angle_alpha   90.00
_cell.angle_beta   90.00
_cell.angle_gamma   90.00
#
_symmetry.space_group_name_H-M   'P 1'
#
loop_
_entity.id
_entity.type
_entity.pdbx_description
1 polymer ?
#
loop_
_entity_poly.entity_id
_entity_poly.type
_entity_poly.pdbx_seq_one_letter_code
_entity_poly.pdbx_strand_id
1 'polypeptide(L)'
;MRTIFLSVIFLYSSTFVFSQRDFFSPTDSLSKRRAIGTSVGIGSFWSGSMIGLSQVWYSQVEKSPWHSFDDSKNWLQMDKVGHFYISHKISQFCRDKYVWSGVDNKTATWIGAGISIGYQTTFEFFDAYSANWGFSWSDVAANTLGTVSYTAQSLIWDEERIIPKFSYSPTEFAAVRPAVLGSTFAESLLKDY
;
A
#
# COMPACT_ATOMS: atom_id res chain seq x y z
N MET A 1 -62.42 2.60 -29.95
CA MET A 1 -61.97 2.32 -28.56
C MET A 1 -60.65 1.53 -28.46
N ARG A 2 -59.87 1.32 -29.54
CA ARG A 2 -58.56 0.63 -29.47
C ARG A 2 -57.32 1.55 -29.55
N THR A 3 -57.50 2.83 -29.85
CA THR A 3 -56.39 3.78 -30.04
C THR A 3 -56.07 4.64 -28.81
N ILE A 4 -56.93 4.68 -27.79
CA ILE A 4 -56.70 5.46 -26.56
C ILE A 4 -55.83 4.69 -25.55
N PHE A 5 -55.81 3.35 -25.65
CA PHE A 5 -55.05 2.50 -24.70
C PHE A 5 -53.54 2.52 -24.93
N LEU A 6 -53.08 2.84 -26.15
CA LEU A 6 -51.66 2.92 -26.48
C LEU A 6 -51.00 4.23 -26.01
N SER A 7 -51.79 5.29 -25.80
CA SER A 7 -51.27 6.58 -25.31
C SER A 7 -50.99 6.58 -23.80
N VAL A 8 -51.61 5.68 -23.03
CA VAL A 8 -51.46 5.63 -21.57
C VAL A 8 -50.23 4.80 -21.15
N ILE A 9 -49.79 3.86 -21.98
CA ILE A 9 -48.60 3.04 -21.70
C ILE A 9 -47.28 3.82 -21.92
N PHE A 10 -47.32 4.92 -22.69
CA PHE A 10 -46.14 5.76 -22.96
C PHE A 10 -45.87 6.84 -21.90
N LEU A 11 -46.74 6.99 -20.88
CA LEU A 11 -46.62 8.00 -19.83
C LEU A 11 -46.07 7.47 -18.50
N TYR A 12 -45.73 6.18 -18.41
CA TYR A 12 -45.19 5.54 -17.20
C TYR A 12 -43.73 5.11 -17.29
N SER A 13 -43.02 5.50 -18.35
CA SER A 13 -41.55 5.48 -18.36
C SER A 13 -41.02 6.78 -17.75
N SER A 14 -41.38 7.05 -16.49
CA SER A 14 -40.58 7.94 -15.65
C SER A 14 -39.21 7.28 -15.52
N THR A 15 -38.30 7.67 -16.40
CA THR A 15 -36.88 7.36 -16.28
C THR A 15 -36.45 7.89 -14.93
N PHE A 16 -36.26 6.98 -13.97
CA PHE A 16 -35.36 7.27 -12.86
C PHE A 16 -33.99 7.48 -13.49
N VAL A 17 -33.68 8.73 -13.84
CA VAL A 17 -32.31 9.16 -14.09
C VAL A 17 -31.64 9.16 -12.73
N PHE A 18 -31.26 7.98 -12.24
CA PHE A 18 -30.19 7.90 -11.28
C PHE A 18 -28.97 8.45 -12.01
N SER A 19 -28.53 9.64 -11.63
CA SER A 19 -27.16 10.06 -11.95
C SER A 19 -26.26 8.91 -11.53
N GLN A 20 -25.69 8.21 -12.50
CA GLN A 20 -24.73 7.15 -12.23
C GLN A 20 -23.55 7.83 -11.56
N ARG A 21 -23.48 7.75 -10.23
CA ARG A 21 -22.27 8.13 -9.51
C ARG A 21 -21.18 7.22 -10.04
N ASP A 22 -20.25 7.81 -10.80
CA ASP A 22 -19.12 7.09 -11.33
C ASP A 22 -18.40 6.38 -10.17
N PHE A 23 -18.21 5.07 -10.32
CA PHE A 23 -17.54 4.27 -9.31
C PHE A 23 -16.08 4.70 -9.17
N PHE A 24 -15.43 5.10 -10.27
CA PHE A 24 -14.01 5.44 -10.30
C PHE A 24 -13.72 6.85 -9.78
N SER A 25 -14.73 7.73 -9.77
CA SER A 25 -14.60 9.07 -9.21
C SER A 25 -14.79 9.09 -7.68
N PRO A 26 -14.07 9.98 -6.96
CA PRO A 26 -14.33 10.25 -5.54
C PRO A 26 -15.77 10.68 -5.29
N THR A 27 -16.28 10.42 -4.07
CA THR A 27 -17.61 10.92 -3.67
C THR A 27 -17.51 12.28 -2.98
N ASP A 28 -18.39 13.22 -3.32
CA ASP A 28 -18.47 14.57 -2.72
C ASP A 28 -18.77 14.58 -1.22
N SER A 29 -19.29 13.47 -0.69
CA SER A 29 -19.60 13.29 0.74
C SER A 29 -19.26 11.86 1.16
N LEU A 30 -19.04 11.66 2.46
CA LEU A 30 -18.67 10.37 3.02
C LEU A 30 -19.66 9.26 2.64
N SER A 31 -19.19 8.29 1.87
CA SER A 31 -19.90 7.06 1.58
C SER A 31 -19.48 5.97 2.57
N LYS A 32 -20.30 5.76 3.61
CA LYS A 32 -20.06 4.73 4.65
C LYS A 32 -19.77 3.35 4.04
N ARG A 33 -20.49 2.97 2.98
CA ARG A 33 -20.29 1.70 2.28
C ARG A 33 -18.90 1.63 1.63
N ARG A 34 -18.46 2.67 0.93
CA ARG A 34 -17.12 2.71 0.31
C ARG A 34 -16.02 2.76 1.37
N ALA A 35 -16.22 3.51 2.47
CA ALA A 35 -15.26 3.60 3.56
C ALA A 35 -15.09 2.26 4.28
N ILE A 36 -16.19 1.57 4.62
CA ILE A 36 -16.15 0.22 5.19
C ILE A 36 -15.49 -0.75 4.23
N GLY A 37 -15.88 -0.74 2.94
CA GLY A 37 -15.26 -1.59 1.92
C GLY A 37 -13.75 -1.34 1.77
N THR A 38 -13.33 -0.07 1.86
CA THR A 38 -11.91 0.33 1.84
C THR A 38 -11.19 -0.24 3.05
N SER A 39 -11.71 -0.05 4.26
CA SER A 39 -11.12 -0.58 5.49
C SER A 39 -11.02 -2.12 5.48
N VAL A 40 -12.08 -2.81 5.05
CA VAL A 40 -12.08 -4.27 4.92
C VAL A 40 -11.04 -4.70 3.89
N GLY A 41 -10.99 -4.05 2.71
CA GLY A 41 -10.03 -4.38 1.66
C GLY A 41 -8.57 -4.20 2.11
N ILE A 42 -8.25 -3.06 2.74
CA ILE A 42 -6.92 -2.79 3.29
C ILE A 42 -6.57 -3.81 4.38
N GLY A 43 -7.48 -4.07 5.32
CA GLY A 43 -7.26 -5.05 6.39
C GLY A 43 -7.03 -6.46 5.86
N SER A 44 -7.85 -6.91 4.91
CA SER A 44 -7.67 -8.22 4.26
C SER A 44 -6.37 -8.31 3.49
N PHE A 45 -5.98 -7.26 2.75
CA PHE A 45 -4.70 -7.23 2.03
C PHE A 45 -3.52 -7.27 3.01
N TRP A 46 -3.57 -6.49 4.09
CA TRP A 46 -2.54 -6.49 5.12
C TRP A 46 -2.41 -7.88 5.75
N SER A 47 -3.47 -8.45 6.30
CA SER A 47 -3.41 -9.78 6.92
C SER A 47 -2.98 -10.86 5.92
N GLY A 48 -3.52 -10.85 4.70
CA GLY A 48 -3.19 -11.82 3.66
C GLY A 48 -1.72 -11.74 3.24
N SER A 49 -1.19 -10.53 3.04
CA SER A 49 0.22 -10.34 2.69
C SER A 49 1.16 -10.74 3.83
N MET A 50 0.81 -10.50 5.10
CA MET A 50 1.64 -10.97 6.23
C MET A 50 1.65 -12.48 6.35
N ILE A 51 0.51 -13.14 6.14
CA ILE A 51 0.45 -14.61 6.13
C ILE A 51 1.31 -15.15 4.98
N GLY A 52 1.16 -14.60 3.78
CA GLY A 52 1.98 -14.98 2.63
C GLY A 52 3.47 -14.79 2.88
N LEU A 53 3.86 -13.63 3.43
CA LEU A 53 5.24 -13.33 3.81
C LEU A 53 5.76 -14.32 4.86
N SER A 54 4.98 -14.60 5.90
CA SER A 54 5.32 -15.57 6.95
C SER A 54 5.60 -16.96 6.36
N GLN A 55 4.77 -17.40 5.40
CA GLN A 55 4.90 -18.71 4.76
C GLN A 55 6.03 -18.78 3.73
N VAL A 56 6.19 -17.76 2.89
CA VAL A 56 7.12 -17.78 1.77
C VAL A 56 8.52 -17.36 2.19
N TRP A 57 8.65 -16.37 3.08
CA TRP A 57 9.93 -15.79 3.48
C TRP A 57 10.45 -16.34 4.82
N TYR A 58 9.58 -16.39 5.83
CA TYR A 58 10.00 -16.68 7.21
C TYR A 58 9.87 -18.14 7.65
N SER A 59 9.29 -19.03 6.84
CA SER A 59 8.98 -20.40 7.26
C SER A 59 10.22 -21.29 7.42
N GLN A 60 11.27 -21.02 6.66
CA GLN A 60 12.55 -21.76 6.69
C GLN A 60 13.64 -21.03 7.49
N VAL A 61 13.29 -19.91 8.11
CA VAL A 61 14.22 -19.07 8.88
C VAL A 61 14.23 -19.54 10.32
N GLU A 62 15.43 -19.82 10.85
CA GLU A 62 15.61 -20.17 12.25
C GLU A 62 15.04 -19.06 13.15
N LYS A 63 14.28 -19.45 14.17
CA LYS A 63 13.62 -18.52 15.08
C LYS A 63 14.48 -18.22 16.28
N SER A 64 14.41 -16.97 16.75
CA SER A 64 15.05 -16.50 17.96
C SER A 64 14.01 -15.89 18.93
N PRO A 65 14.35 -15.72 20.21
CA PRO A 65 13.66 -14.75 21.04
C PRO A 65 13.68 -13.35 20.40
N TRP A 66 12.75 -12.49 20.82
CA TRP A 66 12.72 -11.09 20.37
C TRP A 66 14.06 -10.43 20.63
N HIS A 67 14.60 -9.75 19.62
CA HIS A 67 15.81 -8.94 19.76
C HIS A 67 15.85 -7.81 18.74
N SER A 68 16.64 -6.78 19.05
CA SER A 68 16.95 -5.70 18.11
C SER A 68 18.22 -6.02 17.32
N PHE A 69 18.32 -5.47 16.12
CA PHE A 69 19.50 -5.59 15.26
C PHE A 69 19.85 -4.21 14.68
N ASP A 70 21.14 -3.89 14.61
CA ASP A 70 21.62 -2.67 13.95
C ASP A 70 22.19 -3.03 12.58
N ASP A 71 21.39 -2.80 11.56
CA ASP A 71 21.73 -3.00 10.15
C ASP A 71 21.94 -1.69 9.40
N SER A 72 22.14 -0.58 10.12
CA SER A 72 22.31 0.77 9.56
C SER A 72 23.51 0.89 8.60
N LYS A 73 24.36 -0.12 8.48
CA LYS A 73 25.49 -0.17 7.53
C LYS A 73 25.35 -1.26 6.46
N ASN A 74 24.25 -2.00 6.49
CA ASN A 74 24.03 -3.10 5.56
C ASN A 74 23.57 -2.60 4.19
N TRP A 75 23.84 -3.42 3.18
CA TRP A 75 23.26 -3.34 1.84
C TRP A 75 23.33 -1.94 1.18
N LEU A 76 24.39 -1.17 1.44
CA LEU A 76 24.58 0.19 0.93
C LEU A 76 23.34 1.11 1.11
N GLN A 77 22.57 0.89 2.19
CA GLN A 77 21.30 1.60 2.49
C GLN A 77 20.14 1.31 1.54
N MET A 78 20.28 0.41 0.56
CA MET A 78 19.22 0.15 -0.40
C MET A 78 17.96 -0.42 0.27
N ASP A 79 18.14 -1.18 1.35
CA ASP A 79 17.07 -1.64 2.23
C ASP A 79 16.29 -0.47 2.86
N LYS A 80 16.99 0.53 3.42
CA LYS A 80 16.39 1.73 4.04
C LYS A 80 15.69 2.61 3.00
N VAL A 81 16.22 2.68 1.77
CA VAL A 81 15.53 3.33 0.65
C VAL A 81 14.25 2.58 0.30
N GLY A 82 14.26 1.25 0.34
CA GLY A 82 13.08 0.40 0.22
C GLY A 82 12.03 0.75 1.26
N HIS A 83 12.40 0.76 2.54
CA HIS A 83 11.55 1.14 3.67
C HIS A 83 10.93 2.53 3.52
N PHE A 84 11.74 3.53 3.14
CA PHE A 84 11.26 4.88 2.85
C PHE A 84 10.24 4.87 1.69
N TYR A 85 10.60 4.25 0.57
CA TYR A 85 9.78 4.23 -0.64
C TYR A 85 8.41 3.59 -0.39
N ILE A 86 8.41 2.40 0.21
CA ILE A 86 7.18 1.64 0.39
C ILE A 86 6.26 2.32 1.42
N SER A 87 6.83 2.91 2.47
CA SER A 87 6.07 3.67 3.48
C SER A 87 5.42 4.92 2.90
N HIS A 88 6.15 5.63 2.04
CA HIS A 88 5.60 6.76 1.30
C HIS A 88 4.40 6.32 0.45
N LYS A 89 4.55 5.23 -0.32
CA LYS A 89 3.51 4.74 -1.23
C LYS A 89 2.32 4.11 -0.53
N ILE A 90 2.50 3.42 0.60
CA ILE A 90 1.38 2.93 1.41
C ILE A 90 0.56 4.10 1.95
N SER A 91 1.23 5.12 2.49
CA SER A 91 0.56 6.33 3.00
C SER A 91 -0.29 6.99 1.92
N GLN A 92 0.30 7.19 0.74
CA GLN A 92 -0.39 7.72 -0.44
C GLN A 92 -1.59 6.89 -0.85
N PHE A 93 -1.35 5.60 -1.09
CA PHE A 93 -2.39 4.70 -1.59
C PHE A 93 -3.58 4.65 -0.64
N CYS A 94 -3.33 4.49 0.67
CA CYS A 94 -4.39 4.39 1.65
C CYS A 94 -5.19 5.70 1.76
N ARG A 95 -4.51 6.86 1.80
CA ARG A 95 -5.16 8.16 1.76
C ARG A 95 -6.09 8.25 0.56
N ASP A 96 -5.59 7.93 -0.64
CA ASP A 96 -6.36 8.08 -1.88
C ASP A 96 -7.62 7.20 -1.90
N LYS A 97 -7.56 5.99 -1.31
CA LYS A 97 -8.75 5.14 -1.15
C LYS A 97 -9.77 5.71 -0.18
N TYR A 98 -9.32 6.32 0.92
CA TYR A 98 -10.25 6.98 1.85
C TYR A 98 -10.85 8.25 1.27
N VAL A 99 -10.09 9.06 0.54
CA VAL A 99 -10.64 10.22 -0.19
C VAL A 99 -11.61 9.79 -1.29
N TRP A 100 -11.31 8.70 -2.00
CA TRP A 100 -12.26 8.10 -2.95
C TRP A 100 -13.60 7.70 -2.30
N SER A 101 -13.58 7.35 -1.01
CA SER A 101 -14.77 7.06 -0.22
C SER A 101 -15.47 8.30 0.38
N GLY A 102 -14.95 9.50 0.13
CA GLY A 102 -15.49 10.77 0.62
C GLY A 102 -15.06 11.15 2.04
N VAL A 103 -14.01 10.53 2.57
CA VAL A 103 -13.33 11.02 3.79
C VAL A 103 -12.55 12.28 3.43
N ASP A 104 -12.58 13.30 4.29
CA ASP A 104 -11.83 14.53 4.04
C ASP A 104 -10.32 14.29 3.99
N ASN A 105 -9.60 15.14 3.26
CA ASN A 105 -8.17 14.94 2.99
C ASN A 105 -7.35 14.76 4.28
N LYS A 106 -7.59 15.60 5.30
CA LYS A 106 -6.80 15.58 6.53
C LYS A 106 -7.00 14.26 7.28
N THR A 107 -8.24 13.84 7.46
CA THR A 107 -8.56 12.56 8.11
C THR A 107 -8.01 11.38 7.32
N ALA A 108 -8.22 11.37 6.00
CA ALA A 108 -7.71 10.31 5.12
C ALA A 108 -6.19 10.20 5.16
N THR A 109 -5.49 11.34 5.22
CA THR A 109 -4.02 11.40 5.31
C THR A 109 -3.52 10.78 6.61
N TRP A 110 -4.10 11.13 7.76
CA TRP A 110 -3.71 10.53 9.04
C TRP A 110 -4.03 9.03 9.12
N ILE A 111 -5.16 8.61 8.54
CA ILE A 111 -5.48 7.18 8.43
C ILE A 111 -4.41 6.47 7.58
N GLY A 112 -4.06 7.03 6.42
CA GLY A 112 -3.02 6.47 5.55
C GLY A 112 -1.66 6.37 6.24
N ALA A 113 -1.26 7.42 6.98
CA ALA A 113 -0.03 7.42 7.76
C ALA A 113 -0.03 6.33 8.85
N GLY A 114 -1.13 6.19 9.60
CA GLY A 114 -1.27 5.16 10.62
C GLY A 114 -1.20 3.74 10.04
N ILE A 115 -1.84 3.51 8.90
CA ILE A 115 -1.76 2.22 8.19
C ILE A 115 -0.33 1.93 7.73
N SER A 116 0.37 2.92 7.18
CA SER A 116 1.76 2.78 6.74
C SER A 116 2.69 2.36 7.88
N ILE A 117 2.66 3.09 9.00
CA ILE A 117 3.47 2.76 10.18
C ILE A 117 3.12 1.38 10.72
N GLY A 118 1.83 1.07 10.88
CA GLY A 118 1.41 -0.24 11.39
C GLY A 118 1.84 -1.39 10.49
N TYR A 119 1.68 -1.24 9.16
CA TYR A 119 2.06 -2.24 8.19
C TYR A 119 3.56 -2.54 8.26
N GLN A 120 4.39 -1.51 8.22
CA GLN A 120 5.85 -1.67 8.30
C GLN A 120 6.32 -2.18 9.66
N THR A 121 5.74 -1.69 10.76
CA THR A 121 6.05 -2.20 12.09
C THR A 121 5.78 -3.71 12.19
N THR A 122 4.78 -4.23 11.47
CA THR A 122 4.52 -5.68 11.44
C THR A 122 5.67 -6.47 10.80
N PHE A 123 6.33 -5.93 9.77
CA PHE A 123 7.55 -6.53 9.19
C PHE A 123 8.67 -6.56 10.22
N GLU A 124 8.96 -5.43 10.87
CA GLU A 124 10.01 -5.34 11.89
C GLU A 124 9.78 -6.34 13.03
N PHE A 125 8.52 -6.62 13.37
CA PHE A 125 8.19 -7.66 14.34
C PHE A 125 8.49 -9.07 13.83
N PHE A 126 8.33 -9.37 12.54
CA PHE A 126 8.75 -10.66 11.99
C PHE A 126 10.28 -10.81 12.00
N ASP A 127 11.01 -9.74 11.72
CA ASP A 127 12.47 -9.73 11.78
C ASP A 127 12.98 -9.92 13.22
N ALA A 128 12.31 -9.32 14.20
CA ALA A 128 12.68 -9.44 15.61
C ALA A 128 12.79 -10.89 16.15
N TYR A 129 12.08 -11.84 15.54
CA TYR A 129 12.07 -13.25 15.91
C TYR A 129 12.86 -14.15 14.94
N SER A 130 13.69 -13.56 14.08
CA SER A 130 14.48 -14.30 13.08
C SER A 130 15.96 -14.30 13.45
N ALA A 131 16.62 -15.45 13.53
CA ALA A 131 17.98 -15.56 14.06
C ALA A 131 19.06 -14.77 13.28
N ASN A 132 18.82 -14.47 11.99
CA ASN A 132 19.77 -13.75 11.13
C ASN A 132 19.46 -12.24 10.97
N TRP A 133 18.29 -11.80 11.43
CA TRP A 133 17.80 -10.41 11.35
C TRP A 133 17.32 -9.97 12.73
N GLY A 134 16.71 -8.80 12.87
CA GLY A 134 16.12 -8.38 14.13
C GLY A 134 15.31 -7.11 13.97
N PHE A 135 14.68 -6.66 15.05
CA PHE A 135 13.93 -5.40 15.02
C PHE A 135 14.90 -4.24 14.76
N SER A 136 14.76 -3.56 13.63
CA SER A 136 15.69 -2.52 13.22
C SER A 136 15.15 -1.12 13.50
N TRP A 137 15.84 -0.40 14.37
CA TRP A 137 15.52 1.02 14.60
C TRP A 137 15.85 1.90 13.40
N SER A 138 16.81 1.47 12.57
CA SER A 138 17.17 2.20 11.37
C SER A 138 16.07 2.09 10.30
N ASP A 139 15.41 0.93 10.21
CA ASP A 139 14.27 0.73 9.31
C ASP A 139 13.01 1.40 9.85
N VAL A 140 12.75 1.33 11.16
CA VAL A 140 11.68 2.14 11.78
C VAL A 140 11.85 3.64 11.47
N ALA A 141 13.08 4.16 11.50
CA ALA A 141 13.36 5.54 11.13
C ALA A 141 13.09 5.79 9.64
N ALA A 142 13.56 4.92 8.75
CA ALA A 142 13.31 5.03 7.30
C ALA A 142 11.81 4.95 6.97
N ASN A 143 11.08 4.04 7.60
CA ASN A 143 9.63 3.87 7.50
C ASN A 143 8.89 5.14 7.93
N THR A 144 9.31 5.72 9.05
CA THR A 144 8.77 6.96 9.59
C THR A 144 9.02 8.12 8.64
N LEU A 145 10.25 8.27 8.14
CA LEU A 145 10.59 9.31 7.18
C LEU A 145 9.80 9.19 5.88
N GLY A 146 9.63 7.98 5.36
CA GLY A 146 8.81 7.72 4.17
C GLY A 146 7.36 8.14 4.40
N THR A 147 6.75 7.70 5.50
CA THR A 147 5.38 8.06 5.88
C THR A 147 5.20 9.57 6.05
N VAL A 148 6.10 10.21 6.80
CA VAL A 148 6.07 11.66 7.05
C VAL A 148 6.28 12.44 5.76
N SER A 149 7.14 11.97 4.86
CA SER A 149 7.42 12.66 3.60
C SER A 149 6.19 12.77 2.70
N TYR A 150 5.29 11.77 2.66
CA TYR A 150 4.01 11.90 1.96
C TYR A 150 3.02 12.76 2.77
N THR A 151 2.89 12.44 4.07
CA THR A 151 1.93 13.10 4.98
C THR A 151 2.11 14.61 5.01
N ALA A 152 3.35 15.09 5.11
CA ALA A 152 3.67 16.51 5.12
C ALA A 152 3.22 17.20 3.84
N GLN A 153 3.46 16.57 2.68
CA GLN A 153 3.06 17.13 1.39
C GLN A 153 1.54 17.22 1.27
N SER A 154 0.82 16.15 1.63
CA SER A 154 -0.64 16.14 1.56
C SER A 154 -1.29 17.14 2.53
N LEU A 155 -0.73 17.36 3.72
CA LEU A 155 -1.30 18.31 4.69
C LEU A 155 -0.93 19.77 4.43
N ILE A 156 0.28 20.03 3.90
CA ILE A 156 0.79 21.40 3.71
C ILE A 156 0.43 21.93 2.32
N TRP A 157 0.51 21.08 1.29
CA TRP A 157 0.31 21.48 -0.10
C TRP A 157 -0.97 20.95 -0.73
N ASP A 158 -1.68 20.03 -0.09
CA ASP A 158 -2.86 19.35 -0.65
C ASP A 158 -2.54 18.59 -1.97
N GLU A 159 -1.25 18.34 -2.23
CA GLU A 159 -0.73 17.65 -3.42
C GLU A 159 0.63 16.99 -3.12
N GLU A 160 1.02 15.99 -3.93
CA GLU A 160 2.35 15.35 -3.87
C GLU A 160 3.28 16.01 -4.89
N ARG A 161 4.34 16.68 -4.43
CA ARG A 161 5.32 17.39 -5.29
C ARG A 161 6.61 16.59 -5.47
N ILE A 162 7.06 15.94 -4.40
CA ILE A 162 8.25 15.11 -4.33
C ILE A 162 7.78 13.66 -4.34
N ILE A 163 7.91 13.04 -5.51
CA ILE A 163 7.39 11.70 -5.79
C ILE A 163 8.57 10.75 -5.91
N PRO A 164 8.77 9.83 -4.95
CA PRO A 164 9.79 8.80 -5.10
C PRO A 164 9.37 7.84 -6.23
N LYS A 165 10.31 7.52 -7.12
CA LYS A 165 10.10 6.66 -8.28
C LYS A 165 11.03 5.45 -8.19
N PHE A 166 10.54 4.32 -8.66
CA PHE A 166 11.30 3.08 -8.76
C PHE A 166 11.68 2.81 -10.21
N SER A 167 12.91 2.38 -10.43
CA SER A 167 13.44 1.89 -11.70
C SER A 167 14.43 0.77 -11.43
N TYR A 168 14.49 -0.20 -12.34
CA TYR A 168 15.36 -1.36 -12.24
C TYR A 168 16.19 -1.49 -13.51
N SER A 169 17.47 -1.84 -13.35
CA SER A 169 18.37 -2.20 -14.44
C SER A 169 19.08 -3.49 -14.06
N PRO A 170 18.92 -4.59 -14.82
CA PRO A 170 19.56 -5.85 -14.49
C PRO A 170 21.08 -5.72 -14.55
N THR A 171 21.76 -6.38 -13.61
CA THR A 171 23.20 -6.53 -13.63
C THR A 171 23.59 -7.71 -14.52
N GLU A 172 24.82 -7.71 -15.02
CA GLU A 172 25.38 -8.88 -15.71
C GLU A 172 25.57 -10.08 -14.77
N PHE A 173 25.60 -9.84 -13.45
CA PHE A 173 25.82 -10.89 -12.45
C PHE A 173 24.62 -11.83 -12.29
N ALA A 174 23.41 -11.43 -12.68
CA ALA A 174 22.24 -12.31 -12.68
C ALA A 174 22.46 -13.56 -13.56
N ALA A 175 23.19 -13.42 -14.68
CA ALA A 175 23.55 -14.56 -15.54
C ALA A 175 24.56 -15.51 -14.87
N VAL A 176 25.37 -15.01 -13.94
CA VAL A 176 26.42 -15.78 -13.25
C VAL A 176 25.89 -16.43 -11.96
N ARG A 177 25.01 -15.75 -11.23
CA ARG A 177 24.43 -16.23 -9.95
C ARG A 177 22.88 -16.19 -9.96
N PRO A 178 22.22 -16.88 -10.89
CA PRO A 178 20.76 -16.78 -11.08
C PRO A 178 19.95 -17.28 -9.87
N ALA A 179 20.52 -18.16 -9.04
CA ALA A 179 19.87 -18.61 -7.81
C ALA A 179 19.70 -17.48 -6.76
N VAL A 180 20.64 -16.53 -6.73
CA VAL A 180 20.67 -15.43 -5.76
C VAL A 180 20.04 -14.16 -6.35
N LEU A 181 20.37 -13.85 -7.61
CA LEU A 181 19.98 -12.61 -8.28
C LEU A 181 18.79 -12.81 -9.24
N GLY A 182 18.16 -13.99 -9.23
CA GLY A 182 17.03 -14.32 -10.10
C GLY A 182 17.44 -14.85 -11.47
N SER A 183 16.66 -15.82 -11.94
CA SER A 183 16.84 -16.49 -13.24
C SER A 183 15.93 -15.94 -14.34
N THR A 184 14.92 -15.17 -13.94
CA THR A 184 13.95 -14.54 -14.84
C THR A 184 13.86 -13.05 -14.52
N PHE A 185 13.34 -12.25 -15.47
CA PHE A 185 13.12 -10.82 -15.26
C PHE A 185 12.36 -10.52 -13.96
N ALA A 186 11.30 -11.28 -13.64
CA ALA A 186 10.50 -11.06 -12.45
C ALA A 186 11.26 -11.38 -11.15
N GLU A 187 12.08 -12.44 -11.15
CA GLU A 187 12.91 -12.77 -10.00
C GLU A 187 14.02 -11.74 -9.81
N SER A 188 14.68 -11.31 -10.89
CA SER A 188 15.77 -10.35 -10.82
C SER A 188 15.29 -8.96 -10.45
N LEU A 189 14.11 -8.54 -10.92
CA LEU A 189 13.43 -7.32 -10.46
C LEU A 189 13.31 -7.24 -8.93
N LEU A 190 13.19 -8.39 -8.26
CA LEU A 190 13.00 -8.52 -6.81
C LEU A 190 14.26 -8.92 -6.04
N LYS A 191 15.39 -9.18 -6.70
CA LYS A 191 16.59 -9.75 -6.07
C LYS A 191 17.91 -9.09 -6.48
N ASP A 192 17.92 -8.45 -7.64
CA ASP A 192 19.13 -7.90 -8.28
C ASP A 192 19.18 -6.38 -8.06
N TYR A 193 19.35 -5.99 -6.80
CA TYR A 193 19.41 -4.59 -6.36
C TYR A 193 20.50 -4.35 -5.32
#